data_AF-A0A6V8F1E2-F1
#
_entry.id   AF-A0A6V8F1E2-F1
#
_cell.length_a   1.000
_cell.length_b   1.000
_cell.length_c   1.000
_cell.angle_alpha   90.00
_cell.angle_beta   90.00
_cell.angle_gamma   90.00
#
_symmetry.space_group_name_H-M   'P 1'
#
loop_
_entity.id
_entity.type
_entity.pdbx_description
1 polymer ?
#
loop_
_entity_poly.entity_id
_entity_poly.type
_entity_poly.pdbx_seq_one_letter_code
_entity_poly.pdbx_strand_id
1 'polypeptide(L)'
;MTMKHEFLDALGGYKYHIIFLICVCIGGVYGLIFTFKNNEWLAIFFIIIISVVVIVIVLKIVNDRKKMIKRQELDRILAEEKAKKEQAEAEERTRRDRAEAEEKAKKDKIEAEKRSRREQSEADAKTRKEQEESGRTSENWMKKDVGTLIEELGSPNATNRFHAAFFLGIKKEKGAVNALIEALQDGDSNVVANVIYALGEIGDPQALEPLRKLNDAGVEKLRRMAIEKLRQIKGS
;
A
#
# COMPACT_ATOMS: atom_id res chain seq x y z
N MET A 1 -16.06 -37.63 -20.63
CA MET A 1 -16.52 -38.42 -21.80
C MET A 1 -16.26 -39.92 -21.63
N THR A 2 -16.15 -40.42 -20.40
CA THR A 2 -15.70 -41.79 -20.07
C THR A 2 -16.80 -42.71 -19.50
N MET A 3 -17.92 -42.16 -19.00
CA MET A 3 -19.01 -42.99 -18.42
C MET A 3 -19.89 -43.74 -19.44
N LYS A 4 -19.79 -43.46 -20.75
CA LYS A 4 -20.60 -44.17 -21.77
C LYS A 4 -20.04 -45.55 -22.12
N HIS A 5 -18.75 -45.80 -21.93
CA HIS A 5 -18.13 -47.06 -22.33
C HIS A 5 -18.41 -48.21 -21.34
N GLU A 6 -18.38 -47.97 -20.02
CA GLU A 6 -18.69 -49.02 -19.03
C GLU A 6 -20.16 -49.45 -19.05
N PHE A 7 -21.09 -48.55 -19.38
CA PHE A 7 -22.52 -48.89 -19.43
C PHE A 7 -22.86 -49.81 -20.62
N LEU A 8 -22.10 -49.72 -21.71
CA LEU A 8 -22.27 -50.58 -22.88
C LEU A 8 -21.71 -51.99 -22.66
N ASP A 9 -20.62 -52.13 -21.91
CA ASP A 9 -20.05 -53.45 -21.57
C ASP A 9 -20.87 -54.21 -20.52
N ALA A 10 -21.45 -53.52 -19.54
CA ALA A 10 -22.37 -54.13 -18.58
C ALA A 10 -23.66 -54.65 -19.25
N LEU A 11 -24.14 -53.98 -20.30
CA LEU A 11 -25.29 -54.44 -21.10
C LEU A 11 -24.96 -55.64 -21.99
N GLY A 12 -23.70 -55.85 -22.35
CA GLY A 12 -23.23 -56.99 -23.15
C GLY A 12 -23.43 -58.32 -22.42
N GLY A 13 -23.03 -58.41 -21.15
CA GLY A 13 -23.12 -59.65 -20.36
C GLY A 13 -24.57 -60.09 -20.07
N TYR A 14 -25.46 -59.14 -19.75
CA TYR A 14 -26.86 -59.46 -19.44
C TYR A 14 -27.64 -59.97 -20.65
N LYS A 15 -27.31 -59.52 -21.87
CA LYS A 15 -27.95 -60.02 -23.09
C LYS A 15 -27.71 -61.52 -23.29
N TYR A 16 -26.48 -62.00 -23.09
CA TYR A 16 -26.16 -63.42 -23.24
C TYR A 16 -26.75 -64.28 -22.13
N HIS A 17 -26.78 -63.80 -20.88
CA HIS A 17 -27.42 -64.54 -19.79
C HIS A 17 -28.94 -64.64 -19.96
N ILE A 18 -29.61 -63.58 -20.45
CA ILE A 18 -31.05 -63.61 -20.74
C ILE A 18 -31.35 -64.54 -21.92
N ILE A 19 -30.56 -64.49 -22.99
CA ILE A 19 -30.71 -65.40 -24.15
C ILE A 19 -30.48 -66.86 -23.73
N PHE A 20 -29.45 -67.13 -22.92
CA PHE A 20 -29.16 -68.47 -22.40
C PHE A 20 -30.29 -69.00 -21.51
N LEU A 21 -30.82 -68.17 -20.60
CA LEU A 21 -31.99 -68.53 -19.78
C LEU A 21 -33.22 -68.82 -20.64
N ILE A 22 -33.49 -68.00 -21.66
CA ILE A 22 -34.60 -68.23 -22.60
C ILE A 22 -34.40 -69.56 -23.36
N CYS A 23 -33.20 -69.86 -23.85
CA CYS A 23 -32.90 -71.13 -24.53
C CYS A 23 -33.06 -72.35 -23.62
N VAL A 24 -32.60 -72.28 -22.37
CA VAL A 24 -32.75 -73.36 -21.39
C VAL A 24 -34.23 -73.54 -21.00
N CYS A 25 -34.99 -72.46 -20.83
CA CYS A 25 -36.42 -72.53 -20.56
C CYS A 25 -37.19 -73.12 -21.76
N ILE A 26 -36.89 -72.69 -22.98
CA ILE A 26 -37.49 -73.24 -24.20
C ILE A 26 -37.15 -74.74 -24.32
N GLY A 27 -35.87 -75.11 -24.21
CA GLY A 27 -35.43 -76.51 -24.26
C GLY A 27 -36.06 -77.40 -23.19
N GLY A 28 -36.18 -76.89 -21.96
CA GLY A 28 -36.87 -77.59 -20.87
C GLY A 28 -38.37 -77.76 -21.11
N VAL A 29 -39.03 -76.72 -21.64
CA VAL A 29 -40.45 -76.78 -22.01
C VAL A 29 -40.68 -77.80 -23.14
N TYR A 30 -39.84 -77.83 -24.17
CA TYR A 30 -39.94 -78.82 -25.25
C TYR A 30 -39.61 -80.26 -24.79
N GLY A 31 -38.66 -80.44 -23.86
CA GLY A 31 -38.36 -81.74 -23.25
C GLY A 31 -39.50 -82.27 -22.36
N LEU A 32 -40.18 -81.38 -21.62
CA LEU A 32 -41.40 -81.71 -20.89
C LEU A 32 -42.56 -82.04 -21.85
N ILE A 33 -42.76 -81.26 -22.92
CA ILE A 33 -43.81 -81.54 -23.92
C ILE A 33 -43.61 -82.92 -24.58
N PHE A 34 -42.37 -83.35 -24.83
CA PHE A 34 -42.07 -84.66 -25.43
C PHE A 34 -42.31 -85.85 -24.49
N THR A 35 -42.20 -85.65 -23.17
CA THR A 35 -42.37 -86.71 -22.16
C THR A 35 -43.80 -86.83 -21.63
N PHE A 36 -44.67 -85.84 -21.87
CA PHE A 36 -46.00 -85.72 -21.27
C PHE A 36 -47.16 -85.94 -22.25
N LYS A 37 -47.06 -86.89 -23.17
CA LYS A 37 -48.12 -87.18 -24.16
C LYS A 37 -49.47 -87.67 -23.55
N ASN A 38 -49.63 -87.70 -22.21
CA ASN A 38 -50.87 -88.17 -21.54
C ASN A 38 -51.45 -87.29 -20.40
N ASN A 39 -50.86 -86.15 -19.98
CA ASN A 39 -51.38 -85.37 -18.81
C ASN A 39 -51.50 -83.84 -19.05
N GLU A 40 -52.59 -83.41 -19.70
CA GLU A 40 -52.86 -81.98 -19.99
C GLU A 40 -52.93 -81.10 -18.73
N TRP A 41 -53.42 -81.63 -17.61
CA TRP A 41 -53.54 -80.91 -16.34
C TRP A 41 -52.19 -80.49 -15.73
N LEU A 42 -51.14 -81.31 -15.89
CA LEU A 42 -49.81 -80.98 -15.37
C LEU A 42 -49.16 -79.85 -16.17
N ALA A 43 -49.36 -79.82 -17.49
CA ALA A 43 -48.87 -78.72 -18.33
C ALA A 43 -49.51 -77.38 -17.92
N ILE A 44 -50.82 -77.36 -17.66
CA ILE A 44 -51.54 -76.17 -17.17
C ILE A 44 -50.98 -75.71 -15.82
N PHE A 45 -50.70 -76.63 -14.89
CA PHE A 45 -50.14 -76.32 -13.58
C PHE A 45 -48.76 -75.64 -13.66
N PHE A 46 -47.84 -76.16 -14.49
CA PHE A 46 -46.53 -75.53 -14.70
C PHE A 46 -46.64 -74.17 -15.38
N ILE A 47 -47.56 -73.99 -16.34
CA ILE A 47 -47.80 -72.69 -16.99
C ILE A 47 -48.27 -71.65 -15.95
N ILE A 48 -49.18 -72.03 -15.04
CA ILE A 48 -49.64 -71.14 -13.97
C ILE A 48 -48.47 -70.78 -13.03
N ILE A 49 -47.66 -71.76 -12.61
CA ILE A 49 -46.48 -71.51 -11.77
C ILE A 49 -45.50 -70.56 -12.47
N ILE A 50 -45.17 -70.82 -13.74
CA ILE A 50 -44.26 -69.98 -14.51
C ILE A 50 -44.84 -68.56 -14.64
N SER A 51 -46.13 -68.43 -14.92
CA SER A 51 -46.82 -67.13 -14.99
C SER A 51 -46.71 -66.36 -13.66
N VAL A 52 -46.99 -67.02 -12.53
CA VAL A 52 -46.87 -66.41 -11.20
C VAL A 52 -45.43 -66.00 -10.90
N VAL A 53 -44.45 -66.85 -11.19
CA VAL A 53 -43.02 -66.55 -11.01
C VAL A 53 -42.62 -65.34 -11.86
N VAL A 54 -43.04 -65.30 -13.13
CA VAL A 54 -42.78 -64.18 -14.03
C VAL A 54 -43.41 -62.89 -13.48
N ILE A 55 -44.65 -62.93 -12.99
CA ILE A 55 -45.32 -61.77 -12.39
C ILE A 55 -44.55 -61.26 -11.17
N VAL A 56 -44.13 -62.14 -10.26
CA VAL A 56 -43.35 -61.77 -9.07
C VAL A 56 -42.01 -61.15 -9.46
N ILE A 57 -41.32 -61.72 -10.45
CA ILE A 57 -40.06 -61.16 -10.97
C ILE A 57 -40.29 -59.77 -11.55
N VAL A 58 -41.34 -59.59 -12.37
CA VAL A 58 -41.67 -58.28 -12.96
C VAL A 58 -42.00 -57.25 -11.88
N LEU A 59 -42.81 -57.61 -10.88
CA LEU A 59 -43.15 -56.73 -9.76
C LEU A 59 -41.90 -56.33 -8.94
N LYS A 60 -40.99 -57.27 -8.69
CA LYS A 60 -39.72 -57.00 -8.02
C LYS A 60 -38.87 -56.03 -8.85
N ILE A 61 -38.72 -56.26 -10.15
CA ILE A 61 -37.98 -55.38 -11.07
C ILE A 61 -38.56 -53.96 -11.06
N VAL A 62 -39.88 -53.81 -11.13
CA VAL A 62 -40.54 -52.48 -11.12
C VAL A 62 -40.32 -51.78 -9.79
N ASN A 63 -40.49 -52.50 -8.66
CA ASN A 63 -40.28 -51.93 -7.33
C ASN A 63 -38.82 -51.53 -7.10
N ASP A 64 -37.86 -52.35 -7.52
CA ASP A 64 -36.43 -52.07 -7.40
C ASP A 64 -36.03 -50.87 -8.28
N ARG A 65 -36.57 -50.76 -9.50
CA ARG A 65 -36.40 -49.55 -10.34
C ARG A 65 -36.96 -48.30 -9.67
N LYS A 66 -38.16 -48.37 -9.07
CA LYS A 66 -38.78 -47.23 -8.37
C LYS A 66 -37.94 -46.78 -7.16
N LYS A 67 -37.38 -47.73 -6.41
CA LYS A 67 -36.45 -47.44 -5.29
C LYS A 67 -35.12 -46.84 -5.77
N MET A 68 -34.61 -47.29 -6.91
CA MET A 68 -33.39 -46.75 -7.52
C MET A 68 -33.56 -45.29 -7.92
N ILE A 69 -34.64 -44.96 -8.63
CA ILE A 69 -34.93 -43.58 -9.07
C ILE A 69 -35.02 -42.63 -7.86
N LYS A 70 -35.78 -43.01 -6.82
CA LYS A 70 -35.88 -42.20 -5.59
C LYS A 70 -34.55 -41.98 -4.89
N ARG A 71 -33.67 -43.00 -4.86
CA ARG A 71 -32.32 -42.86 -4.28
C ARG A 71 -31.45 -41.91 -5.10
N GLN A 72 -31.49 -42.01 -6.42
CA GLN A 72 -30.77 -41.09 -7.30
C GLN A 72 -31.24 -39.64 -7.16
N GLU A 73 -32.55 -39.41 -7.03
CA GLU A 73 -33.09 -38.07 -6.77
C GLU A 73 -32.64 -37.53 -5.41
N LEU A 74 -32.70 -38.35 -4.36
CA LEU A 74 -32.25 -37.96 -3.02
C LEU A 74 -30.75 -37.63 -2.98
N ASP A 75 -29.92 -38.45 -3.63
CA ASP A 75 -28.46 -38.22 -3.69
C ASP A 75 -28.12 -36.93 -4.44
N ARG A 76 -28.87 -36.60 -5.50
CA ARG A 76 -28.72 -35.33 -6.22
C ARG A 76 -29.07 -34.14 -5.33
N ILE A 77 -30.21 -34.20 -4.64
CA ILE A 77 -30.63 -33.13 -3.72
C ILE A 77 -29.60 -32.94 -2.61
N LEU A 78 -29.12 -34.04 -2.01
CA LEU A 78 -28.10 -33.99 -0.97
C LEU A 78 -26.78 -33.40 -1.49
N ALA A 79 -26.36 -33.77 -2.70
CA ALA A 79 -25.17 -33.21 -3.33
C ALA A 79 -25.33 -31.71 -3.62
N GLU A 80 -26.49 -31.27 -4.10
CA GLU A 80 -26.80 -29.86 -4.33
C GLU A 80 -26.82 -29.06 -3.02
N GLU A 81 -27.45 -29.57 -1.96
CA GLU A 81 -27.44 -28.91 -0.64
C GLU A 81 -26.03 -28.83 -0.07
N LYS A 82 -25.23 -29.90 -0.19
CA LYS A 82 -23.85 -29.90 0.26
C LYS A 82 -23.02 -28.86 -0.51
N ALA A 83 -23.16 -28.79 -1.83
CA ALA A 83 -22.48 -27.81 -2.65
C ALA A 83 -22.89 -26.37 -2.29
N LYS A 84 -24.19 -26.12 -2.06
CA LYS A 84 -24.69 -24.81 -1.60
C LYS A 84 -24.11 -24.44 -0.23
N LYS A 85 -24.01 -25.40 0.69
CA LYS A 85 -23.43 -25.17 2.01
C LYS A 85 -21.93 -24.86 1.93
N GLU A 86 -21.18 -25.64 1.16
CA GLU A 86 -19.75 -25.39 0.92
C GLU A 86 -19.53 -24.03 0.25
N GLN A 87 -20.37 -23.66 -0.71
CA GLN A 87 -20.33 -22.34 -1.34
C GLN A 87 -20.62 -21.23 -0.33
N ALA A 88 -21.67 -21.35 0.47
CA ALA A 88 -22.01 -20.37 1.50
C ALA A 88 -20.89 -20.21 2.55
N GLU A 89 -20.27 -21.31 2.98
CA GLU A 89 -19.13 -21.27 3.89
C GLU A 89 -17.90 -20.61 3.26
N ALA A 90 -17.62 -20.85 1.98
CA ALA A 90 -16.52 -20.21 1.25
C ALA A 90 -16.75 -18.70 1.06
N GLU A 91 -17.98 -18.30 0.74
CA GLU A 91 -18.39 -16.89 0.63
C GLU A 91 -18.27 -16.19 1.98
N GLU A 92 -18.68 -16.85 3.08
CA GLU A 92 -18.56 -16.30 4.42
C GLU A 92 -17.10 -16.12 4.85
N ARG A 93 -16.22 -17.11 4.58
CA ARG A 93 -14.77 -16.98 4.81
C ARG A 93 -14.19 -15.79 4.08
N THR A 94 -14.49 -15.67 2.78
CA THR A 94 -14.03 -14.55 1.95
C THR A 94 -14.53 -13.21 2.50
N ARG A 95 -15.77 -13.15 2.99
CA ARG A 95 -16.33 -11.95 3.62
C ARG A 95 -15.60 -11.57 4.91
N ARG A 96 -15.27 -12.55 5.76
CA ARG A 96 -14.51 -12.33 6.99
C ARG A 96 -13.10 -11.84 6.68
N ASP A 97 -12.38 -12.50 5.79
CA ASP A 97 -11.02 -12.10 5.39
C ASP A 97 -10.98 -10.68 4.83
N ARG A 98 -11.97 -10.33 3.99
CA ARG A 98 -12.11 -8.97 3.46
C ARG A 98 -12.39 -7.94 4.56
N ALA A 99 -13.27 -8.26 5.51
CA ALA A 99 -13.59 -7.37 6.63
C ALA A 99 -12.36 -7.14 7.53
N GLU A 100 -11.59 -8.19 7.83
CA GLU A 100 -10.35 -8.10 8.60
C GLU A 100 -9.29 -7.27 7.86
N ALA A 101 -9.14 -7.45 6.55
CA ALA A 101 -8.25 -6.66 5.73
C ALA A 101 -8.65 -5.17 5.68
N GLU A 102 -9.96 -4.88 5.57
CA GLU A 102 -10.49 -3.51 5.60
C GLU A 102 -10.30 -2.85 6.98
N GLU A 103 -10.50 -3.60 8.08
CA GLU A 103 -10.23 -3.10 9.43
C GLU A 103 -8.75 -2.80 9.65
N LYS A 104 -7.88 -3.71 9.20
CA LYS A 104 -6.42 -3.52 9.24
C LYS A 104 -6.00 -2.29 8.45
N ALA A 105 -6.49 -2.13 7.22
CA ALA A 105 -6.21 -0.97 6.38
C ALA A 105 -6.66 0.36 7.04
N LYS A 106 -7.80 0.37 7.74
CA LYS A 106 -8.27 1.53 8.52
C LYS A 106 -7.31 1.85 9.67
N LYS A 107 -6.87 0.85 10.42
CA LYS A 107 -5.91 1.02 11.53
C LYS A 107 -4.57 1.56 11.01
N ASP A 108 -4.06 0.99 9.93
CA ASP A 108 -2.80 1.41 9.31
C ASP A 108 -2.89 2.86 8.81
N LYS A 109 -4.03 3.26 8.21
CA LYS A 109 -4.26 4.64 7.78
C LYS A 109 -4.27 5.63 8.96
N ILE A 110 -4.93 5.27 10.06
CA ILE A 110 -4.98 6.11 11.28
C ILE A 110 -3.57 6.25 11.87
N GLU A 111 -2.80 5.16 11.93
CA GLU A 111 -1.44 5.20 12.49
C GLU A 111 -0.49 6.00 11.59
N ALA A 112 -0.61 5.87 10.26
CA ALA A 112 0.12 6.67 9.30
C ALA A 112 -0.19 8.18 9.45
N GLU A 113 -1.46 8.53 9.62
CA GLU A 113 -1.87 9.93 9.85
C GLU A 113 -1.33 10.46 11.18
N LYS A 114 -1.39 9.68 12.26
CA LYS A 114 -0.79 10.05 13.55
C LYS A 114 0.71 10.27 13.44
N ARG A 115 1.40 9.39 12.72
CA ARG A 115 2.84 9.50 12.47
C ARG A 115 3.18 10.79 11.71
N SER A 116 2.46 11.07 10.62
CA SER A 116 2.64 12.31 9.86
C SER A 116 2.37 13.56 10.71
N ARG A 117 1.32 13.55 11.55
CA ARG A 117 1.05 14.66 12.49
C ARG A 117 2.16 14.85 13.53
N ARG A 118 2.75 13.76 14.05
CA ARG A 118 3.89 13.83 14.98
C ARG A 118 5.12 14.41 14.29
N GLU A 119 5.45 13.91 13.10
CA GLU A 119 6.57 14.42 12.30
C GLU A 119 6.40 15.91 11.98
N GLN A 120 5.19 16.34 11.60
CA GLN A 120 4.90 17.76 11.39
C GLN A 120 5.04 18.57 12.70
N SER A 121 4.48 18.08 13.80
CA SER A 121 4.60 18.76 15.10
C SER A 121 6.06 18.87 15.58
N GLU A 122 6.89 17.87 15.31
CA GLU A 122 8.31 17.87 15.63
C GLU A 122 9.07 18.85 14.74
N ALA A 123 8.77 18.88 13.44
CA ALA A 123 9.35 19.84 12.50
C ALA A 123 8.96 21.29 12.85
N ASP A 124 7.70 21.52 13.20
CA ASP A 124 7.20 22.83 13.64
C ASP A 124 7.85 23.26 14.96
N ALA A 125 7.96 22.35 15.93
CA ALA A 125 8.62 22.61 17.20
C ALA A 125 10.12 22.92 17.00
N LYS A 126 10.79 22.21 16.08
CA LYS A 126 12.19 22.47 15.73
C LYS A 126 12.33 23.86 15.09
N THR A 127 11.51 24.16 14.09
CA THR A 127 11.51 25.47 13.41
C THR A 127 11.27 26.61 14.40
N ARG A 128 10.32 26.44 15.33
CA ARG A 128 10.06 27.42 16.39
C ARG A 128 11.26 27.63 17.29
N LYS A 129 11.93 26.56 17.72
CA LYS A 129 13.17 26.66 18.52
C LYS A 129 14.28 27.37 17.76
N GLU A 130 14.48 27.03 16.47
CA GLU A 130 15.47 27.70 15.62
C GLU A 130 15.16 29.20 15.45
N GLN A 131 13.89 29.57 15.28
CA GLN A 131 13.45 30.96 15.23
C GLN A 131 13.64 31.69 16.56
N GLU A 132 13.30 31.06 17.68
CA GLU A 132 13.50 31.61 19.03
C GLU A 132 14.99 31.78 19.35
N GLU A 133 15.83 30.82 18.96
CA GLU A 133 17.28 30.87 19.14
C GLU A 133 17.94 31.91 18.23
N SER A 134 17.51 32.01 16.98
CA SER A 134 17.94 33.08 16.05
C SER A 134 17.51 34.46 16.56
N GLY A 135 16.28 34.59 17.07
CA GLY A 135 15.78 35.83 17.67
C GLY A 135 16.57 36.23 18.90
N ARG A 136 16.82 35.28 19.81
CA ARG A 136 17.63 35.47 21.02
C ARG A 136 19.08 35.83 20.70
N THR A 137 19.64 35.23 19.65
CA THR A 137 21.00 35.52 19.18
C THR A 137 21.05 36.95 18.66
N SER A 138 20.11 37.36 17.81
CA SER A 138 20.00 38.73 17.32
C SER A 138 19.84 39.76 18.44
N GLU A 139 18.99 39.49 19.44
CA GLU A 139 18.81 40.36 20.60
C GLU A 139 20.10 40.48 21.43
N ASN A 140 20.83 39.39 21.60
CA ASN A 140 22.10 39.39 22.34
C ASN A 140 23.16 40.27 21.65
N TRP A 141 23.30 40.13 20.33
CA TRP A 141 24.23 40.96 19.55
C TRP A 141 23.81 42.43 19.50
N MET A 142 22.50 42.73 19.48
CA MET A 142 22.01 44.11 19.58
C MET A 142 22.35 44.77 20.93
N LYS A 143 22.38 43.99 22.03
CA LYS A 143 22.72 44.49 23.37
C LYS A 143 24.22 44.73 23.58
N LYS A 144 25.09 44.10 22.79
CA LYS A 144 26.53 44.35 22.88
C LYS A 144 26.84 45.83 22.63
N ASP A 145 27.77 46.36 23.41
CA ASP A 145 28.29 47.70 23.23
C ASP A 145 29.20 47.77 21.99
N VAL A 146 29.45 48.99 21.53
CA VAL A 146 30.22 49.25 20.31
C VAL A 146 31.67 48.76 20.42
N GLY A 147 32.28 48.86 21.61
CA GLY A 147 33.65 48.40 21.84
C GLY A 147 33.75 46.89 21.68
N THR A 148 32.86 46.15 22.33
CA THR A 148 32.78 44.68 22.19
C THR A 148 32.50 44.26 20.74
N LEU A 149 31.65 44.99 20.00
CA LEU A 149 31.41 44.68 18.59
C LEU A 149 32.65 44.93 17.72
N ILE A 150 33.45 45.97 18.00
CA ILE A 150 34.72 46.21 17.31
C ILE A 150 35.72 45.09 17.59
N GLU A 151 35.82 44.62 18.84
CA GLU A 151 36.69 43.48 19.19
C GLU A 151 36.29 42.19 18.44
N GLU A 152 34.99 41.93 18.29
CA GLU A 152 34.46 40.75 17.61
C GLU A 152 34.68 40.77 16.09
N LEU A 153 35.00 41.92 15.48
CA LEU A 153 35.49 41.98 14.09
C LEU A 153 36.83 41.26 13.92
N GLY A 154 37.60 41.06 15.00
CA GLY A 154 38.84 40.28 15.00
C GLY A 154 38.66 38.80 15.36
N SER A 155 37.42 38.34 15.56
CA SER A 155 37.16 36.97 16.05
C SER A 155 37.63 35.90 15.06
N PRO A 156 38.17 34.76 15.52
CA PRO A 156 38.52 33.64 14.63
C PRO A 156 37.28 33.05 13.93
N ASN A 157 36.09 33.23 14.49
CA ASN A 157 34.84 32.75 13.91
C ASN A 157 34.26 33.78 12.92
N ALA A 158 34.18 33.41 11.64
CA ALA A 158 33.63 34.26 10.58
C ALA A 158 32.18 34.70 10.87
N THR A 159 31.36 33.85 11.50
CA THR A 159 29.99 34.21 11.90
C THR A 159 29.96 35.34 12.93
N ASN A 160 30.88 35.35 13.89
CA ASN A 160 30.99 36.44 14.85
C ASN A 160 31.40 37.75 14.16
N ARG A 161 32.40 37.70 13.27
CA ARG A 161 32.83 38.88 12.48
C ARG A 161 31.70 39.41 11.61
N PHE A 162 30.94 38.51 10.98
CA PHE A 162 29.75 38.83 10.18
C PHE A 162 28.69 39.56 11.01
N HIS A 163 28.35 39.03 12.19
CA HIS A 163 27.37 39.66 13.08
C HIS A 163 27.89 41.01 13.61
N ALA A 164 29.14 41.07 14.04
CA ALA A 164 29.77 42.30 14.50
C ALA A 164 29.65 43.43 13.47
N ALA A 165 30.05 43.17 12.22
CA ALA A 165 29.92 44.15 11.13
C ALA A 165 28.47 44.58 10.91
N PHE A 166 27.53 43.62 10.86
CA PHE A 166 26.10 43.89 10.66
C PHE A 166 25.52 44.79 11.76
N PHE A 167 25.76 44.46 13.03
CA PHE A 167 25.20 45.22 14.15
C PHE A 167 25.86 46.59 14.34
N LEU A 168 27.15 46.74 14.01
CA LEU A 168 27.81 48.06 13.93
C LEU A 168 27.15 48.95 12.87
N GLY A 169 26.81 48.38 11.71
CA GLY A 169 26.05 49.07 10.67
C GLY A 169 24.65 49.50 11.11
N ILE A 170 23.92 48.61 11.78
CA ILE A 170 22.58 48.92 12.33
C ILE A 170 22.64 50.05 13.36
N LYS A 171 23.63 50.01 14.26
CA LYS A 171 23.83 51.05 15.27
C LYS A 171 24.33 52.38 14.68
N LYS A 172 24.83 52.37 13.43
CA LYS A 172 25.38 53.52 12.70
C LYS A 172 26.53 54.21 13.43
N GLU A 173 27.38 53.41 14.05
CA GLU A 173 28.44 53.89 14.92
C GLU A 173 29.66 54.35 14.12
N LYS A 174 29.85 55.67 14.05
CA LYS A 174 30.98 56.28 13.33
C LYS A 174 32.34 55.88 13.91
N GLY A 175 32.41 55.62 15.22
CA GLY A 175 33.63 55.17 15.89
C GLY A 175 34.16 53.82 15.38
N ALA A 176 33.31 53.02 14.73
CA ALA A 176 33.69 51.71 14.19
C ALA A 176 34.18 51.75 12.74
N VAL A 177 34.16 52.92 12.07
CA VAL A 177 34.47 53.05 10.63
C VAL A 177 35.88 52.57 10.31
N ASN A 178 36.88 52.92 11.12
CA ASN A 178 38.26 52.47 10.90
C ASN A 178 38.40 50.95 11.01
N ALA A 179 37.80 50.35 12.04
CA ALA A 179 37.81 48.90 12.23
C ALA A 179 37.07 48.16 11.10
N LEU A 180 35.96 48.72 10.62
CA LEU A 180 35.24 48.19 9.45
C LEU A 180 36.07 48.33 8.17
N ILE A 181 36.82 49.42 7.99
CA ILE A 181 37.72 49.58 6.83
C ILE A 181 38.82 48.52 6.83
N GLU A 182 39.38 48.19 7.99
CA GLU A 182 40.36 47.09 8.11
C GLU A 182 39.72 45.73 7.76
N ALA A 183 38.49 45.50 8.22
CA ALA A 183 37.72 44.29 7.94
C ALA A 183 37.29 44.13 6.46
N LEU A 184 37.53 45.12 5.58
CA LEU A 184 37.35 44.94 4.14
C LEU A 184 38.36 43.94 3.53
N GLN A 185 39.44 43.62 4.25
CA GLN A 185 40.45 42.64 3.84
C GLN A 185 40.17 41.23 4.40
N ASP A 186 38.98 40.99 4.95
CA ASP A 186 38.60 39.69 5.48
C ASP A 186 38.65 38.60 4.39
N GLY A 187 39.07 37.40 4.78
CA GLY A 187 39.14 36.25 3.87
C GLY A 187 37.78 35.63 3.53
N ASP A 188 36.73 35.95 4.29
CA ASP A 188 35.37 35.47 4.03
C ASP A 188 34.54 36.53 3.27
N SER A 189 34.15 36.19 2.04
CA SER A 189 33.37 37.10 1.17
C SER A 189 32.02 37.52 1.79
N ASN A 190 31.41 36.70 2.66
CA ASN A 190 30.16 37.08 3.34
C ASN A 190 30.41 38.15 4.40
N VAL A 191 31.54 38.08 5.11
CA VAL A 191 31.95 39.11 6.08
C VAL A 191 32.20 40.43 5.34
N VAL A 192 32.99 40.40 4.26
CA VAL A 192 33.29 41.58 3.44
C VAL A 192 32.01 42.23 2.89
N ALA A 193 31.06 41.44 2.38
CA ALA A 193 29.77 41.94 1.91
C ALA A 193 29.00 42.72 3.01
N ASN A 194 28.99 42.20 4.23
CA ASN A 194 28.35 42.85 5.38
C ASN A 194 29.09 44.11 5.83
N VAL A 195 30.42 44.10 5.80
CA VAL A 195 31.24 45.27 6.13
C VAL A 195 30.94 46.42 5.16
N ILE A 196 30.86 46.14 3.85
CA ILE A 196 30.49 47.13 2.83
C ILE A 196 29.09 47.70 3.11
N TYR A 197 28.13 46.82 3.42
CA TYR A 197 26.78 47.23 3.78
C TYR A 197 26.78 48.14 5.01
N ALA A 198 27.49 47.75 6.08
CA ALA A 198 27.60 48.52 7.31
C ALA A 198 28.22 49.90 7.10
N LEU A 199 29.31 50.00 6.32
CA LEU A 199 29.93 51.28 5.95
C LEU A 199 28.95 52.19 5.18
N GLY A 200 28.14 51.61 4.28
CA GLY A 200 27.08 52.33 3.58
C GLY A 200 25.94 52.80 4.49
N GLU A 201 25.56 52.03 5.51
CA GLU A 201 24.56 52.42 6.52
C GLU A 201 25.05 53.51 7.47
N ILE A 202 26.33 53.44 7.88
CA ILE A 202 26.95 54.45 8.76
C ILE A 202 27.07 55.80 8.04
N GLY A 203 27.40 55.77 6.75
CA GLY A 203 27.41 56.98 5.93
C GLY A 203 28.67 57.86 6.11
N ASP A 204 29.77 57.31 6.64
CA ASP A 204 30.99 58.10 6.87
C ASP A 204 31.83 58.24 5.57
N PRO A 205 32.14 59.47 5.12
CA PRO A 205 32.94 59.70 3.91
C PRO A 205 34.33 59.05 3.91
N GLN A 206 34.90 58.74 5.07
CA GLN A 206 36.20 58.05 5.17
C GLN A 206 36.18 56.69 4.48
N ALA A 207 35.02 56.04 4.37
CA ALA A 207 34.85 54.75 3.71
C ALA A 207 34.93 54.81 2.17
N LEU A 208 34.84 56.00 1.55
CA LEU A 208 34.77 56.14 0.08
C LEU A 208 36.02 55.64 -0.63
N GLU A 209 37.20 56.04 -0.18
CA GLU A 209 38.46 55.65 -0.81
C GLU A 209 38.78 54.15 -0.61
N PRO A 210 38.63 53.58 0.59
CA PRO A 210 38.74 52.12 0.79
C PRO A 210 37.77 51.31 -0.07
N LEU A 211 36.49 51.70 -0.11
CA LEU A 211 35.50 51.01 -0.93
C LEU A 211 35.81 51.11 -2.42
N ARG A 212 36.40 52.21 -2.89
CA ARG A 212 36.81 52.35 -4.31
C ARG A 212 37.99 51.45 -4.68
N LYS A 213 38.89 51.19 -3.72
CA LYS A 213 40.06 50.32 -3.90
C LYS A 213 39.73 48.83 -3.82
N LEU A 214 38.60 48.46 -3.22
CA LEU A 214 38.19 47.07 -3.07
C LEU A 214 37.82 46.44 -4.43
N ASN A 215 38.71 45.69 -5.05
CA ASN A 215 38.49 45.08 -6.37
C ASN A 215 38.10 43.60 -6.25
N ASP A 216 36.92 43.33 -5.69
CA ASP A 216 36.35 41.99 -5.60
C ASP A 216 35.04 41.90 -6.42
N ALA A 217 35.04 41.00 -7.41
CA ALA A 217 33.92 40.79 -8.32
C ALA A 217 32.66 40.28 -7.61
N GLY A 218 32.80 39.54 -6.50
CA GLY A 218 31.69 38.99 -5.73
C GLY A 218 30.86 40.07 -5.01
N VAL A 219 31.47 41.20 -4.67
CA VAL A 219 30.84 42.30 -3.93
C VAL A 219 30.73 43.59 -4.75
N GLU A 220 31.05 43.55 -6.05
CA GLU A 220 31.04 44.70 -6.96
C GLU A 220 29.74 45.53 -6.89
N LYS A 221 28.59 44.85 -6.90
CA LYS A 221 27.28 45.49 -6.84
C LYS A 221 27.05 46.17 -5.48
N LEU A 222 27.37 45.48 -4.39
CA LEU A 222 27.27 45.99 -3.02
C LEU A 222 28.16 47.22 -2.81
N ARG A 223 29.40 47.14 -3.29
CA ARG A 223 30.39 48.23 -3.27
C ARG A 223 29.85 49.49 -3.94
N ARG A 224 29.27 49.37 -5.14
CA ARG A 224 28.66 50.51 -5.85
C ARG A 224 27.49 51.11 -5.08
N MET A 225 26.61 50.28 -4.52
CA MET A 225 25.47 50.75 -3.73
C MET A 225 25.92 51.50 -2.47
N ALA A 226 26.92 50.98 -1.75
CA ALA A 226 27.47 51.65 -0.58
C ALA A 226 28.08 53.02 -0.93
N ILE A 227 28.87 53.10 -2.01
CA ILE A 227 29.46 54.36 -2.49
C ILE A 227 28.37 55.38 -2.87
N GLU A 228 27.33 54.94 -3.57
CA GLU A 228 26.22 55.81 -3.96
C GLU A 228 25.46 56.34 -2.74
N LYS A 229 25.16 55.46 -1.78
CA LYS A 229 24.52 55.85 -0.52
C LYS A 229 25.37 56.86 0.26
N LEU A 230 26.69 56.65 0.32
CA LEU A 230 27.63 57.59 0.93
C LEU A 230 27.65 58.96 0.24
N ARG A 231 27.55 59.00 -1.09
CA ARG A 231 27.47 60.26 -1.86
C ARG A 231 26.19 61.03 -1.57
N GLN A 232 25.06 60.34 -1.45
CA GLN A 232 23.77 60.96 -1.13
C GLN A 232 23.77 61.58 0.27
N ILE A 233 24.39 60.91 1.25
CA ILE A 233 24.53 61.45 2.62
C ILE A 233 25.44 62.67 2.66
N LYS A 234 26.50 62.70 1.85
CA LYS A 234 27.42 63.85 1.74
C LYS A 234 26.82 65.05 0.98
N GLY A 235 25.87 64.79 0.08
CA GLY A 235 25.24 65.80 -0.79
C GLY A 235 23.96 66.43 -0.24
N SER A 236 23.52 66.04 0.97
CA SER A 236 22.39 66.59 1.72
C SER A 236 22.87 67.48 2.88
#